data_AF-A0A3S1JNY1-F1
#
_entry.id   AF-A0A3S1JNY1-F1
#
_cell.length_a   1.000
_cell.length_b   1.000
_cell.length_c   1.000
_cell.angle_alpha   90.00
_cell.angle_beta   90.00
_cell.angle_gamma   90.00
#
_symmetry.space_group_name_H-M   'P 1'
#
loop_
_entity.id
_entity.type
_entity.pdbx_description
1 polymer ?
#
loop_
_entity_poly.entity_id
_entity_poly.type
_entity_poly.pdbx_seq_one_letter_code
_entity_poly.pdbx_strand_id
1 'polypeptide(L)'
;MFLSVATTHRPATDLGFLLHKHPDRLHETDLSFGKAWLFYPEATDERCEAALLLDVDPIGLVRGKGQAEGLLDQYVNDRPYAASSFLSVALNKTLRTAMTGISKERQELANSDLPLEAVVTPLPMRGGEALVRGLFESLGWTVDLTPIGDVGSGASGPRYGQLKLTGTGRLSALLNHLYVLIPVMDDAKHYWVGEAEIDKLLSKGEGWLENHPAKDLIVRRYLRNRGALARIALERLAPETAGEALPPEVRVAPEEALEVPIRLNDLRMDAVVQAIRATGGTTIA
;
A
#
# COMPACT_ATOMS: atom_id res chain seq x y z
N MET A 1 -1.37 -8.68 -10.24
CA MET A 1 -2.22 -7.51 -9.94
C MET A 1 -1.95 -6.39 -10.94
N PHE A 2 -2.89 -5.47 -11.14
CA PHE A 2 -2.84 -4.44 -12.17
C PHE A 2 -3.39 -3.09 -11.67
N LEU A 3 -2.76 -2.01 -12.13
CA LEU A 3 -3.26 -0.64 -12.08
C LEU A 3 -3.19 -0.06 -13.49
N SER A 4 -4.21 0.63 -13.97
CA SER A 4 -4.06 1.57 -15.08
C SER A 4 -4.49 2.98 -14.73
N VAL A 5 -3.93 3.94 -15.47
CA VAL A 5 -4.34 5.33 -15.46
C VAL A 5 -4.49 5.79 -16.90
N ALA A 6 -5.63 6.38 -17.22
CA ALA A 6 -5.95 6.90 -18.54
C ALA A 6 -6.38 8.36 -18.48
N THR A 7 -6.26 9.04 -19.62
CA THR A 7 -6.78 10.40 -19.81
C THR A 7 -7.32 10.57 -21.22
N THR A 8 -8.27 11.49 -21.35
CA THR A 8 -8.82 11.98 -22.63
C THR A 8 -8.49 13.45 -22.88
N HIS A 9 -7.52 14.01 -22.14
CA HIS A 9 -6.88 15.27 -22.50
C HIS A 9 -6.36 15.21 -23.95
N ARG A 10 -6.24 16.33 -24.66
CA ARG A 10 -5.75 16.35 -26.04
C ARG A 10 -4.47 17.20 -26.17
N PRO A 11 -3.35 16.63 -26.64
CA PRO A 11 -3.19 15.22 -27.04
C PRO A 11 -3.08 14.28 -25.83
N ALA A 12 -3.80 13.15 -25.83
CA ALA A 12 -3.81 12.25 -24.67
C ALA A 12 -2.45 11.57 -24.44
N THR A 13 -1.67 11.41 -25.51
CA THR A 13 -0.30 10.91 -25.49
C THR A 13 0.64 11.72 -24.60
N ASP A 14 0.29 12.96 -24.23
CA ASP A 14 1.05 13.74 -23.26
C ASP A 14 1.13 13.07 -21.86
N LEU A 15 0.25 12.10 -21.58
CA LEU A 15 0.36 11.22 -20.41
C LEU A 15 1.74 10.53 -20.31
N GLY A 16 2.39 10.24 -21.45
CA GLY A 16 3.76 9.70 -21.48
C GLY A 16 4.79 10.63 -20.85
N PHE A 17 4.70 11.94 -21.13
CA PHE A 17 5.58 12.95 -20.53
C PHE A 17 5.28 13.10 -19.04
N LEU A 18 4.01 13.11 -18.65
CA LEU A 18 3.60 13.23 -17.25
C LEU A 18 4.08 12.04 -16.39
N LEU A 19 4.08 10.83 -16.96
CA LEU A 19 4.56 9.61 -16.28
C LEU A 19 6.07 9.38 -16.42
N HIS A 20 6.76 10.16 -17.26
CA HIS A 20 8.15 9.94 -17.66
C HIS A 20 8.37 8.54 -18.22
N LYS A 21 7.44 8.11 -19.08
CA LYS A 21 7.42 6.79 -19.71
C LYS A 21 6.94 6.95 -21.15
N HIS A 22 7.83 6.69 -22.11
CA HIS A 22 7.48 6.78 -23.52
C HIS A 22 6.46 5.69 -23.90
N PRO A 23 5.35 6.02 -24.61
CA PRO A 23 4.30 5.05 -24.96
C PRO A 23 4.79 3.84 -25.77
N ASP A 24 5.68 4.07 -26.75
CA ASP A 24 6.22 3.01 -27.61
C ASP A 24 7.26 2.08 -26.94
N ARG A 25 7.44 2.16 -25.62
CA ARG A 25 8.41 1.34 -24.89
C ARG A 25 7.73 0.55 -23.79
N LEU A 26 8.14 -0.71 -23.65
CA LEU A 26 7.92 -1.48 -22.44
C LEU A 26 8.94 -1.03 -21.39
N HIS A 27 8.46 -0.67 -20.20
CA HIS A 27 9.30 -0.23 -19.09
C HIS A 27 9.31 -1.30 -18.01
N GLU A 28 10.48 -1.84 -17.74
CA GLU A 28 10.69 -2.85 -16.70
C GLU A 28 11.28 -2.19 -15.45
N THR A 29 10.84 -2.63 -14.27
CA THR A 29 11.39 -2.19 -12.99
C THR A 29 11.54 -3.38 -12.05
N ASP A 30 12.77 -3.69 -11.66
CA ASP A 30 13.03 -4.74 -10.67
C ASP A 30 12.47 -4.37 -9.29
N LEU A 31 11.87 -5.32 -8.60
CA LEU A 31 11.38 -5.21 -7.23
C LEU A 31 12.04 -6.29 -6.38
N SER A 32 12.10 -6.10 -5.06
CA SER A 32 12.68 -7.12 -4.17
C SER A 32 11.85 -8.41 -4.08
N PHE A 33 10.66 -8.42 -4.69
CA PHE A 33 9.69 -9.50 -4.68
C PHE A 33 9.20 -9.85 -6.10
N GLY A 34 9.91 -9.44 -7.15
CA GLY A 34 9.52 -9.70 -8.54
C GLY A 34 9.83 -8.52 -9.46
N LYS A 35 8.95 -8.26 -10.43
CA LYS A 35 9.08 -7.18 -11.42
C LYS A 35 7.79 -6.37 -11.52
N ALA A 36 7.93 -5.13 -11.97
CA ALA A 36 6.83 -4.33 -12.46
C ALA A 36 7.05 -3.97 -13.93
N TRP A 37 5.98 -4.05 -14.70
CA TRP A 37 5.93 -3.77 -16.12
C TRP A 37 4.99 -2.59 -16.34
N LEU A 38 5.50 -1.53 -16.96
CA LEU A 38 4.68 -0.40 -17.39
C LEU A 38 4.66 -0.34 -18.92
N PHE A 39 3.45 -0.34 -19.49
CA PHE A 39 3.21 -0.28 -20.93
C PHE A 39 1.91 0.48 -21.22
N TYR A 40 1.68 0.79 -22.49
CA TYR A 40 0.53 1.58 -22.93
C TYR A 40 -0.38 0.72 -23.81
N PRO A 41 -1.46 0.12 -23.26
CA PRO A 41 -2.43 -0.61 -24.08
C PRO A 41 -3.14 0.28 -25.11
N GLU A 42 -3.22 1.59 -24.87
CA GLU A 42 -3.77 2.57 -25.80
C GLU A 42 -2.97 3.88 -25.74
N ALA A 43 -2.59 4.42 -26.89
CA ALA A 43 -1.86 5.69 -27.00
C ALA A 43 -2.28 6.41 -28.29
N THR A 44 -3.46 7.00 -28.28
CA THR A 44 -4.01 7.82 -29.37
C THR A 44 -4.09 9.28 -28.92
N ASP A 45 -4.40 10.19 -29.84
CA ASP A 45 -4.61 11.60 -29.50
C ASP A 45 -5.90 11.80 -28.67
N GLU A 46 -6.89 10.92 -28.84
CA GLU A 46 -8.18 10.91 -28.15
C GLU A 46 -8.11 10.35 -26.72
N ARG A 47 -7.35 9.27 -26.54
CA ARG A 47 -7.24 8.53 -25.28
C ARG A 47 -5.87 7.86 -25.18
N CYS A 48 -5.27 7.99 -24.01
CA CYS A 48 -4.02 7.32 -23.67
C CYS A 48 -4.18 6.65 -22.31
N GLU A 49 -3.78 5.39 -22.22
CA GLU A 49 -3.85 4.58 -21.00
C GLU A 49 -2.47 3.96 -20.75
N ALA A 50 -1.96 4.16 -19.54
CA ALA A 50 -0.77 3.49 -19.04
C ALA A 50 -1.16 2.42 -18.02
N ALA A 51 -0.65 1.21 -18.21
CA ALA A 51 -0.87 0.06 -17.36
C ALA A 51 0.41 -0.29 -16.60
N LEU A 52 0.31 -0.45 -15.28
CA LEU A 52 1.33 -0.99 -14.37
C LEU A 52 0.90 -2.39 -13.91
N LEU A 53 1.56 -3.41 -14.44
CA LEU A 53 1.37 -4.80 -14.08
C LEU A 53 2.48 -5.26 -13.12
N LEU A 54 2.12 -5.90 -12.01
CA LEU A 54 3.10 -6.51 -11.11
C LEU A 54 3.15 -8.01 -11.32
N ASP A 55 4.37 -8.49 -11.52
CA ASP A 55 4.76 -9.89 -11.65
C ASP A 55 5.55 -10.28 -10.40
N VAL A 56 4.85 -10.78 -9.39
CA VAL A 56 5.42 -11.09 -8.08
C VAL A 56 5.91 -12.54 -8.09
N ASP A 57 7.13 -12.79 -7.59
CA ASP A 57 7.65 -14.13 -7.39
C ASP A 57 7.10 -14.71 -6.06
N PRO A 58 6.11 -15.62 -6.09
CA PRO A 58 5.53 -16.18 -4.88
C PRO A 58 6.54 -17.03 -4.09
N ILE A 59 7.51 -17.64 -4.77
CA ILE A 59 8.51 -18.52 -4.15
C ILE A 59 9.56 -17.66 -3.46
N GLY A 60 10.08 -16.65 -4.16
CA GLY A 60 11.03 -15.67 -3.62
C GLY A 60 10.49 -14.93 -2.40
N LEU A 61 9.18 -14.66 -2.37
CA LEU A 61 8.53 -13.99 -1.24
C LEU A 61 8.64 -14.78 0.08
N VAL A 62 8.63 -16.11 0.01
CA VAL A 62 8.69 -17.01 1.19
C VAL A 62 10.13 -17.32 1.59
N ARG A 63 11.03 -17.48 0.63
CA ARG A 63 12.40 -17.94 0.87
C ARG A 63 13.29 -16.96 1.66
N GLY A 64 12.83 -15.73 1.92
CA GLY A 64 13.61 -14.68 2.59
C GLY A 64 13.19 -14.31 4.02
N LYS A 65 12.03 -14.73 4.54
CA LYS A 65 11.52 -14.34 5.88
C LYS A 65 10.71 -15.45 6.54
N GLY A 66 11.34 -16.16 7.48
CA GLY A 66 10.71 -17.22 8.28
C GLY A 66 9.78 -16.71 9.39
N GLN A 67 8.71 -15.98 9.04
CA GLN A 67 7.68 -15.56 10.00
C GLN A 67 6.27 -15.57 9.36
N ALA A 68 5.72 -16.75 9.15
CA ALA A 68 4.29 -16.92 8.93
C ALA A 68 3.81 -18.17 9.67
N GLU A 69 2.63 -18.06 10.26
CA GLU A 69 1.93 -19.17 10.91
C GLU A 69 1.50 -20.17 9.82
N GLY A 70 1.97 -21.42 9.94
CA GLY A 70 1.63 -22.50 9.02
C GLY A 70 2.51 -22.59 7.76
N LEU A 71 2.87 -23.83 7.40
CA LEU A 71 3.67 -24.15 6.20
C LEU A 71 2.91 -23.89 4.89
N LEU A 72 1.57 -23.91 4.88
CA LEU A 72 0.76 -23.80 3.66
C LEU A 72 0.42 -22.36 3.28
N ASP A 73 0.04 -21.51 4.25
CA ASP A 73 -0.29 -20.08 4.05
C ASP A 73 0.89 -19.27 3.49
N GLN A 74 2.10 -19.78 3.67
CA GLN A 74 3.31 -19.20 3.08
C GLN A 74 3.32 -19.35 1.56
N TYR A 75 2.99 -20.52 1.02
CA TYR A 75 3.11 -20.80 -0.41
C TYR A 75 1.82 -20.55 -1.19
N VAL A 76 0.65 -20.62 -0.53
CA VAL A 76 -0.65 -20.37 -1.15
C VAL A 76 -1.32 -19.20 -0.43
N ASN A 77 -1.20 -18.02 -1.03
CA ASN A 77 -1.86 -16.80 -0.55
C ASN A 77 -2.16 -15.85 -1.71
N ASP A 78 -2.95 -14.83 -1.40
CA ASP A 78 -3.42 -13.79 -2.34
C ASP A 78 -2.37 -12.72 -2.66
N ARG A 79 -1.27 -12.64 -1.91
CA ARG A 79 -0.29 -11.53 -1.98
C ARG A 79 0.31 -11.30 -3.37
N PRO A 80 0.62 -12.33 -4.19
CA PRO A 80 1.10 -12.13 -5.56
C PRO A 80 0.05 -11.52 -6.49
N TYR A 81 -1.23 -11.69 -6.15
CA TYR A 81 -2.35 -11.44 -7.06
C TYR A 81 -3.15 -10.20 -6.68
N ALA A 82 -3.23 -9.85 -5.40
CA ALA A 82 -4.00 -8.72 -4.89
C ALA A 82 -3.23 -7.40 -4.95
N ALA A 83 -3.92 -6.32 -5.35
CA ALA A 83 -3.47 -4.94 -5.30
C ALA A 83 -3.31 -4.46 -3.85
N SER A 84 -2.25 -4.93 -3.22
CA SER A 84 -1.86 -4.69 -1.83
C SER A 84 -0.81 -3.58 -1.74
N SER A 85 -0.15 -3.48 -0.59
CA SER A 85 1.00 -2.59 -0.40
C SER A 85 2.15 -2.81 -1.40
N PHE A 86 2.24 -3.97 -2.05
CA PHE A 86 3.20 -4.19 -3.14
C PHE A 86 2.96 -3.26 -4.33
N LEU A 87 1.69 -2.98 -4.65
CA LEU A 87 1.35 -2.02 -5.70
C LEU A 87 1.80 -0.61 -5.33
N SER A 88 1.64 -0.18 -4.07
CA SER A 88 2.17 1.11 -3.60
C SER A 88 3.70 1.19 -3.71
N VAL A 89 4.42 0.11 -3.40
CA VAL A 89 5.88 0.06 -3.57
C VAL A 89 6.27 0.18 -5.05
N ALA A 90 5.58 -0.55 -5.93
CA ALA A 90 5.82 -0.50 -7.37
C ALA A 90 5.50 0.88 -7.97
N LEU A 91 4.39 1.51 -7.55
CA LEU A 91 4.03 2.88 -7.89
C LEU A 91 5.16 3.86 -7.54
N ASN A 92 5.61 3.83 -6.29
CA ASN A 92 6.66 4.74 -5.83
C ASN A 92 8.04 4.44 -6.45
N LYS A 93 8.29 3.22 -6.92
CA LYS A 93 9.54 2.91 -7.64
C LYS A 93 9.48 3.33 -9.10
N THR A 94 8.35 3.11 -9.77
CA THR A 94 8.19 3.29 -11.23
C THR A 94 7.80 4.71 -11.62
N LEU A 95 6.95 5.36 -10.80
CA LEU A 95 6.27 6.62 -11.09
C LEU A 95 6.58 7.74 -10.08
N ARG A 96 7.71 7.62 -9.36
CA ARG A 96 8.12 8.59 -8.31
C ARG A 96 8.05 10.05 -8.76
N THR A 97 8.58 10.36 -9.94
CA THR A 97 8.66 11.73 -10.47
C THR A 97 7.28 12.28 -10.82
N ALA A 98 6.39 11.44 -11.34
CA ALA A 98 5.01 11.82 -11.63
C ALA A 98 4.25 12.13 -10.34
N MET A 99 4.48 11.34 -9.28
CA MET A 99 3.89 11.55 -7.96
C MET A 99 4.33 12.86 -7.28
N THR A 100 5.49 13.43 -7.65
CA THR A 100 5.92 14.76 -7.19
C THR A 100 5.35 15.89 -8.02
N GLY A 101 4.56 15.61 -9.06
CA GLY A 101 3.99 16.62 -9.96
C GLY A 101 4.99 17.27 -10.91
N ILE A 102 6.15 16.65 -11.12
CA ILE A 102 7.21 17.20 -11.98
C ILE A 102 7.09 16.60 -13.37
N SER A 103 7.03 17.44 -14.41
CA SER A 103 7.17 17.05 -15.81
C SER A 103 8.02 18.07 -16.56
N LYS A 104 9.26 17.70 -16.90
CA LYS A 104 10.23 18.63 -17.51
C LYS A 104 9.72 19.24 -18.81
N GLU A 105 8.96 18.47 -19.59
CA GLU A 105 8.52 18.85 -20.93
C GLU A 105 7.07 19.35 -20.96
N ARG A 106 6.30 19.13 -19.88
CA ARG A 106 4.87 19.45 -19.77
C ARG A 106 4.51 19.92 -18.36
N GLN A 107 5.25 20.87 -17.80
CA GLN A 107 5.05 21.29 -16.40
C GLN A 107 3.71 22.01 -16.19
N GLU A 108 3.27 22.83 -17.14
CA GLU A 108 1.96 23.49 -17.08
C GLU A 108 0.83 22.46 -17.03
N LEU A 109 0.92 21.41 -17.86
CA LEU A 109 -0.03 20.30 -17.86
C LEU A 109 0.00 19.51 -16.54
N ALA A 110 1.19 19.24 -16.00
CA ALA A 110 1.34 18.55 -14.70
C ALA A 110 0.73 19.34 -13.53
N ASN A 111 0.66 20.66 -13.64
CA ASN A 111 0.06 21.55 -12.64
C ASN A 111 -1.46 21.73 -12.83
N SER A 112 -2.00 21.30 -13.98
CA SER A 112 -3.40 21.44 -14.35
C SER A 112 -4.25 20.24 -13.93
N ASP A 113 -5.56 20.43 -13.89
CA ASP A 113 -6.50 19.34 -13.69
C ASP A 113 -6.83 18.66 -15.03
N LEU A 114 -6.75 17.33 -15.03
CA LEU A 114 -6.95 16.49 -16.20
C LEU A 114 -8.18 15.60 -16.00
N PRO A 115 -8.93 15.28 -17.07
CA PRO A 115 -9.90 14.19 -17.03
C PRO A 115 -9.12 12.88 -16.89
N LEU A 116 -9.24 12.24 -15.74
CA LEU A 116 -8.50 11.04 -15.38
C LEU A 116 -9.45 9.88 -15.10
N GLU A 117 -9.01 8.70 -15.51
CA GLU A 117 -9.59 7.42 -15.15
C GLU A 117 -8.49 6.55 -14.55
N ALA A 118 -8.76 5.82 -13.46
CA ALA A 118 -7.85 4.80 -12.94
C ALA A 118 -8.60 3.52 -12.64
N VAL A 119 -7.97 2.37 -12.94
CA VAL A 119 -8.53 1.06 -12.66
C VAL A 119 -7.54 0.25 -11.82
N VAL A 120 -7.98 -0.28 -10.68
CA VAL A 120 -7.18 -1.15 -9.80
C VAL A 120 -7.88 -2.50 -9.65
N THR A 121 -7.16 -3.59 -9.94
CA THR A 121 -7.72 -4.94 -9.81
C THR A 121 -6.65 -6.03 -9.65
N PRO A 122 -6.94 -7.11 -8.90
CA PRO A 122 -7.96 -7.27 -7.87
C PRO A 122 -7.64 -6.43 -6.63
N LEU A 123 -8.57 -5.58 -6.20
CA LEU A 123 -8.44 -4.77 -4.99
C LEU A 123 -9.04 -5.49 -3.78
N PRO A 124 -8.30 -5.70 -2.67
CA PRO A 124 -8.90 -6.13 -1.41
C PRO A 124 -9.84 -5.06 -0.87
N MET A 125 -11.08 -5.43 -0.57
CA MET A 125 -12.08 -4.51 -0.01
C MET A 125 -12.32 -4.82 1.47
N ARG A 126 -11.26 -4.86 2.29
CA ARG A 126 -11.39 -5.16 3.72
C ARG A 126 -12.05 -3.97 4.43
N GLY A 127 -13.30 -4.15 4.84
CA GLY A 127 -14.16 -3.06 5.34
C GLY A 127 -15.32 -2.71 4.40
N GLY A 128 -15.44 -3.39 3.26
CA GLY A 128 -16.57 -3.30 2.34
C GLY A 128 -16.56 -2.09 1.42
N GLU A 129 -17.51 -2.05 0.50
CA GLU A 129 -17.62 -1.01 -0.53
C GLU A 129 -17.82 0.40 0.04
N ALA A 130 -18.59 0.52 1.13
CA ALA A 130 -18.86 1.79 1.78
C ALA A 130 -17.59 2.49 2.26
N LEU A 131 -16.61 1.72 2.76
CA LEU A 131 -15.31 2.26 3.12
C LEU A 131 -14.59 2.79 1.88
N VAL A 132 -14.51 2.00 0.81
CA VAL A 132 -13.80 2.40 -0.42
C VAL A 132 -14.38 3.68 -1.00
N ARG A 133 -15.72 3.79 -1.06
CA ARG A 133 -16.42 5.02 -1.47
C ARG A 133 -16.04 6.21 -0.61
N GLY A 134 -16.15 6.07 0.72
CA GLY A 134 -15.82 7.13 1.67
C GLY A 134 -14.35 7.59 1.66
N LEU A 135 -13.43 6.79 1.12
CA LEU A 135 -12.01 7.16 0.97
C LEU A 135 -11.73 7.99 -0.28
N PHE A 136 -12.49 7.80 -1.37
CA PHE A 136 -12.20 8.42 -2.66
C PHE A 136 -13.21 9.49 -3.07
N GLU A 137 -14.49 9.36 -2.70
CA GLU A 137 -15.53 10.34 -3.05
C GLU A 137 -15.28 11.70 -2.38
N SER A 138 -14.77 11.70 -1.15
CA SER A 138 -14.32 12.91 -0.43
C SER A 138 -13.16 13.65 -1.11
N LEU A 139 -12.43 12.96 -1.98
CA LEU A 139 -11.30 13.51 -2.75
C LEU A 139 -11.72 13.95 -4.16
N GLY A 140 -13.02 13.92 -4.46
CA GLY A 140 -13.58 14.33 -5.75
C GLY A 140 -13.60 13.25 -6.82
N TRP A 141 -13.32 11.99 -6.48
CA TRP A 141 -13.38 10.89 -7.44
C TRP A 141 -14.75 10.21 -7.44
N THR A 142 -15.29 9.96 -8.63
CA THR A 142 -16.42 9.06 -8.78
C THR A 142 -15.92 7.62 -8.67
N VAL A 143 -16.58 6.83 -7.84
CA VAL A 143 -16.18 5.44 -7.53
C VAL A 143 -17.16 4.46 -8.17
N ASP A 144 -16.65 3.61 -9.04
CA ASP A 144 -17.33 2.42 -9.54
C ASP A 144 -16.61 1.17 -9.02
N LEU A 145 -17.39 0.23 -8.48
CA LEU A 145 -16.91 -0.99 -7.84
C LEU A 145 -17.62 -2.18 -8.46
N THR A 146 -16.83 -3.05 -9.08
CA THR A 146 -17.33 -4.33 -9.60
C THR A 146 -16.75 -5.46 -8.76
N PRO A 147 -17.57 -6.13 -7.91
CA PRO A 147 -17.13 -7.29 -7.15
C PRO A 147 -16.56 -8.39 -8.05
N ILE A 148 -15.46 -8.99 -7.64
CA ILE A 148 -14.95 -10.21 -8.27
C ILE A 148 -15.65 -11.37 -7.58
N GLY A 149 -16.41 -12.15 -8.36
CA GLY A 149 -17.26 -13.22 -7.86
C GLY A 149 -16.51 -14.21 -6.96
N ASP A 150 -17.11 -14.52 -5.82
CA ASP A 150 -16.58 -15.49 -4.87
C ASP A 150 -17.12 -16.87 -5.22
N VAL A 151 -16.25 -17.81 -5.57
CA VAL A 151 -16.60 -19.22 -5.46
C VAL A 151 -16.56 -19.57 -3.97
N GLY A 152 -17.58 -19.15 -3.22
CA GLY A 152 -17.72 -19.44 -1.80
C GLY A 152 -18.00 -18.28 -0.84
N SER A 153 -18.56 -17.15 -1.28
CA SER A 153 -18.85 -16.02 -0.36
C SER A 153 -19.81 -16.45 0.73
N GLY A 154 -19.26 -16.67 1.92
CA GLY A 154 -20.03 -16.70 3.16
C GLY A 154 -20.67 -15.33 3.46
N ALA A 155 -21.18 -15.17 4.67
CA ALA A 155 -21.99 -14.02 5.11
C ALA A 155 -21.30 -12.63 5.08
N SER A 156 -20.04 -12.51 4.64
CA SER A 156 -19.21 -11.30 4.77
C SER A 156 -19.10 -10.45 3.48
N GLY A 157 -19.79 -10.81 2.40
CA GLY A 157 -19.70 -10.11 1.11
C GLY A 157 -18.40 -10.39 0.33
N PRO A 158 -18.25 -9.81 -0.88
CA PRO A 158 -17.09 -10.03 -1.74
C PRO A 158 -15.82 -9.42 -1.13
N ARG A 159 -14.75 -10.22 -1.04
CA ARG A 159 -13.45 -9.79 -0.49
C ARG A 159 -12.60 -8.98 -1.46
N TYR A 160 -12.87 -9.15 -2.76
CA TYR A 160 -12.10 -8.58 -3.85
C TYR A 160 -13.01 -7.91 -4.87
N GLY A 161 -12.52 -6.84 -5.48
CA GLY A 161 -13.24 -6.11 -6.52
C GLY A 161 -12.31 -5.47 -7.53
N GLN A 162 -12.89 -4.99 -8.62
CA GLN A 162 -12.28 -3.97 -9.47
C GLN A 162 -12.75 -2.60 -8.97
N LEU A 163 -11.80 -1.72 -8.71
CA LEU A 163 -12.06 -0.30 -8.46
C LEU A 163 -11.80 0.47 -9.74
N LYS A 164 -12.78 1.26 -10.17
CA LYS A 164 -12.64 2.28 -11.21
C LYS A 164 -12.90 3.65 -10.60
N LEU A 165 -11.94 4.56 -10.77
CA LEU A 165 -12.03 5.95 -10.38
C LEU A 165 -12.15 6.81 -11.64
N THR A 166 -13.06 7.77 -11.64
CA THR A 166 -13.14 8.79 -12.70
C THR A 166 -13.30 10.17 -12.09
N GLY A 167 -12.66 11.18 -12.67
CA GLY A 167 -12.76 12.54 -12.17
C GLY A 167 -11.82 13.51 -12.86
N THR A 168 -11.86 14.77 -12.44
CA THR A 168 -10.97 15.82 -12.92
C THR A 168 -10.03 16.22 -11.80
N GLY A 169 -8.72 16.13 -12.05
CA GLY A 169 -7.71 16.49 -11.05
C GLY A 169 -6.28 16.32 -11.55
N ARG A 170 -5.31 16.72 -10.72
CA ARG A 170 -3.89 16.52 -11.01
C ARG A 170 -3.52 15.03 -11.01
N LEU A 171 -2.72 14.61 -11.99
CA LEU A 171 -2.20 13.24 -12.05
C LEU A 171 -1.42 12.85 -10.78
N SER A 172 -0.60 13.77 -10.26
CA SER A 172 0.17 13.54 -9.03
C SER A 172 -0.74 13.27 -7.84
N ALA A 173 -1.86 13.99 -7.71
CA ALA A 173 -2.84 13.80 -6.65
C ALA A 173 -3.46 12.40 -6.74
N LEU A 174 -3.96 12.00 -7.91
CA LEU A 174 -4.51 10.65 -8.13
C LEU A 174 -3.51 9.55 -7.74
N LEU A 175 -2.25 9.65 -8.19
CA LEU A 175 -1.22 8.67 -7.87
C LEU A 175 -0.88 8.63 -6.37
N ASN A 176 -0.85 9.79 -5.70
CA ASN A 176 -0.60 9.89 -4.26
C ASN A 176 -1.78 9.33 -3.44
N HIS A 177 -3.03 9.60 -3.86
CA HIS A 177 -4.22 9.03 -3.24
C HIS A 177 -4.18 7.50 -3.33
N LEU A 178 -3.95 6.95 -4.53
CA LEU A 178 -3.82 5.50 -4.72
C LEU A 178 -2.70 4.91 -3.86
N TYR A 179 -1.53 5.55 -3.85
CA TYR A 179 -0.38 5.11 -3.05
C TYR A 179 -0.70 4.98 -1.56
N VAL A 180 -1.41 5.95 -0.98
CA VAL A 180 -1.78 5.97 0.44
C VAL A 180 -2.98 5.06 0.74
N LEU A 181 -4.00 5.06 -0.11
CA LEU A 181 -5.29 4.44 0.19
C LEU A 181 -5.33 2.93 -0.14
N ILE A 182 -4.54 2.45 -1.09
CA ILE A 182 -4.45 1.00 -1.38
C ILE A 182 -4.10 0.19 -0.11
N PRO A 183 -3.05 0.53 0.66
CA PRO A 183 -2.75 -0.15 1.92
C PRO A 183 -3.83 -0.04 2.99
N VAL A 184 -4.63 1.04 2.97
CA VAL A 184 -5.73 1.28 3.93
C VAL A 184 -6.92 0.34 3.64
N MET A 185 -7.21 0.11 2.37
CA MET A 185 -8.26 -0.84 1.94
C MET A 185 -7.83 -2.29 2.14
N ASP A 186 -6.54 -2.56 1.99
CA ASP A 186 -5.95 -3.86 2.29
C ASP A 186 -5.93 -4.15 3.80
N ASP A 187 -5.63 -3.17 4.66
CA ASP A 187 -5.52 -3.34 6.13
C ASP A 187 -4.56 -4.48 6.57
N ALA A 188 -3.64 -4.89 5.68
CA ALA A 188 -2.68 -5.97 5.91
C ALA A 188 -1.31 -5.63 5.31
N LYS A 189 -0.57 -4.72 5.94
CA LYS A 189 0.85 -4.51 5.55
C LYS A 189 1.69 -5.73 5.90
N HIS A 190 2.31 -6.33 4.88
CA HIS A 190 3.16 -7.53 5.01
C HIS A 190 4.63 -7.24 5.38
N TYR A 191 4.95 -5.99 5.73
CA TYR A 191 6.28 -5.58 6.19
C TYR A 191 6.21 -4.78 7.49
N TRP A 192 7.35 -4.66 8.16
CA TRP A 192 7.47 -3.89 9.40
C TRP A 192 7.27 -2.40 9.15
N VAL A 193 6.36 -1.78 9.89
CA VAL A 193 6.05 -0.35 9.82
C VAL A 193 6.78 0.37 10.95
N GLY A 194 7.71 1.26 10.61
CA GLY A 194 8.44 2.11 11.57
C GLY A 194 8.18 3.59 11.35
N GLU A 195 8.90 4.46 12.06
CA GLU A 195 8.73 5.93 11.98
C GLU A 195 8.91 6.48 10.55
N ALA A 196 9.80 5.90 9.74
CA ALA A 196 9.97 6.29 8.34
C ALA A 196 8.69 6.14 7.48
N GLU A 197 7.71 5.34 7.91
CA GLU A 197 6.41 5.26 7.25
C GLU A 197 5.51 6.46 7.58
N ILE A 198 5.72 7.13 8.72
CA ILE A 198 5.05 8.39 9.06
C ILE A 198 5.49 9.45 8.06
N ASP A 199 6.80 9.64 7.87
CA ASP A 199 7.30 10.68 6.97
C ASP A 199 6.83 10.45 5.53
N LYS A 200 6.76 9.18 5.09
CA LYS A 200 6.15 8.82 3.80
C LYS A 200 4.67 9.14 3.75
N LEU A 201 3.91 8.82 4.80
CA LEU A 201 2.48 9.14 4.86
C LEU A 201 2.25 10.64 4.78
N LEU A 202 3.00 11.43 5.56
CA LEU A 202 2.88 12.89 5.57
C LEU A 202 3.27 13.49 4.22
N SER A 203 4.41 13.08 3.64
CA SER A 203 4.86 13.56 2.33
C SER A 203 3.89 13.22 1.20
N LYS A 204 3.18 12.09 1.28
CA LYS A 204 2.21 11.66 0.26
C LYS A 204 0.77 12.09 0.56
N GLY A 205 0.51 12.45 1.81
CA GLY A 205 -0.73 12.99 2.32
C GLY A 205 -0.82 14.51 2.24
N GLU A 206 0.30 15.19 1.98
CA GLU A 206 0.38 16.66 1.97
C GLU A 206 -0.66 17.28 1.03
N GLY A 207 -1.42 18.25 1.56
CA GLY A 207 -2.41 19.02 0.83
C GLY A 207 -3.81 18.39 0.77
N TRP A 208 -4.01 17.19 1.33
CA TRP A 208 -5.31 16.51 1.30
C TRP A 208 -5.63 15.70 2.55
N LEU A 209 -4.66 15.03 3.17
CA LEU A 209 -4.89 14.09 4.26
C LEU A 209 -5.34 14.81 5.53
N GLU A 210 -4.81 16.00 5.80
CA GLU A 210 -5.16 16.84 6.95
C GLU A 210 -6.65 17.23 6.98
N ASN A 211 -7.25 17.37 5.79
CA ASN A 211 -8.64 17.77 5.59
C ASN A 211 -9.56 16.57 5.28
N HIS A 212 -9.00 15.36 5.21
CA HIS A 212 -9.79 14.18 4.85
C HIS A 212 -10.73 13.78 6.00
N PRO A 213 -12.03 13.55 5.76
CA PRO A 213 -12.99 13.19 6.82
C PRO A 213 -12.63 11.88 7.52
N ALA A 214 -12.01 10.95 6.79
CA ALA A 214 -11.52 9.68 7.33
C ALA A 214 -10.02 9.70 7.76
N LYS A 215 -9.41 10.87 8.04
CA LYS A 215 -7.97 10.98 8.34
C LYS A 215 -7.48 10.04 9.44
N ASP A 216 -8.23 9.92 10.54
CA ASP A 216 -7.89 9.04 11.65
C ASP A 216 -7.84 7.57 11.23
N LEU A 217 -8.81 7.14 10.44
CA LEU A 217 -8.88 5.78 9.92
C LEU A 217 -7.72 5.50 8.95
N ILE A 218 -7.45 6.44 8.04
CA ILE A 218 -6.35 6.35 7.07
C ILE A 218 -5.03 6.18 7.81
N VAL A 219 -4.74 7.07 8.77
CA VAL A 219 -3.48 7.05 9.52
C VAL A 219 -3.33 5.74 10.31
N ARG A 220 -4.38 5.30 11.01
CA ARG A 220 -4.34 4.04 11.79
C ARG A 220 -4.07 2.84 10.89
N ARG A 221 -4.86 2.64 9.83
CA ARG A 221 -4.69 1.47 8.93
C ARG A 221 -3.39 1.53 8.14
N TYR A 222 -3.01 2.71 7.64
CA TYR A 222 -1.74 2.89 6.95
C TYR A 222 -0.54 2.52 7.84
N LEU A 223 -0.64 2.77 9.16
CA LEU A 223 0.41 2.43 10.13
C LEU A 223 0.18 1.06 10.79
N ARG A 224 -0.61 0.18 10.16
CA ARG A 224 -0.91 -1.19 10.62
C ARG A 224 -1.45 -1.20 12.07
N ASN A 225 -2.35 -0.26 12.36
CA ASN A 225 -3.03 -0.10 13.65
C ASN A 225 -2.07 0.06 14.85
N ARG A 226 -0.86 0.58 14.62
CA ARG A 226 0.11 0.93 15.68
C ARG A 226 -0.27 2.25 16.33
N GLY A 227 -1.01 2.18 17.44
CA GLY A 227 -1.53 3.36 18.15
C GLY A 227 -0.48 4.43 18.43
N ALA A 228 0.73 4.05 18.85
CA ALA A 228 1.81 5.01 19.11
C ALA A 228 2.24 5.79 17.87
N LEU A 229 2.46 5.11 16.72
CA LEU A 229 2.83 5.76 15.47
C LEU A 229 1.67 6.59 14.90
N ALA A 230 0.44 6.10 15.02
CA ALA A 230 -0.76 6.78 14.56
C ALA A 230 -0.98 8.11 15.30
N ARG A 231 -0.79 8.12 16.62
CA ARG A 231 -0.87 9.34 17.43
C ARG A 231 0.18 10.38 17.01
N ILE A 232 1.45 9.97 16.86
CA ILE A 232 2.52 10.86 16.39
C ILE A 232 2.20 11.45 15.01
N ALA A 233 1.69 10.63 14.09
CA ALA A 233 1.31 11.09 12.76
C ALA A 233 0.13 12.08 12.79
N LEU A 234 -0.89 11.84 13.61
CA LEU A 234 -2.05 12.74 13.76
C LEU A 234 -1.65 14.07 14.40
N GLU A 235 -0.80 14.06 15.43
CA GLU A 235 -0.26 15.28 16.06
C GLU A 235 0.50 16.14 15.04
N ARG A 236 1.25 15.52 14.12
CA ARG A 236 1.95 16.24 13.05
C ARG A 236 1.03 16.77 11.95
N LEU A 237 -0.07 16.07 11.64
CA LEU A 237 -1.05 16.51 10.63
C LEU A 237 -1.90 17.70 11.10
N ALA A 238 -2.13 17.81 12.41
CA ALA A 238 -3.00 18.83 12.96
C ALA A 238 -2.47 19.34 14.33
N PRO A 239 -1.36 20.11 14.34
CA PRO A 239 -0.75 20.60 15.57
C PRO A 239 -1.68 21.51 16.39
N GLU A 240 -2.63 22.20 15.72
CA GLU A 240 -3.63 23.08 16.34
C GLU A 240 -4.70 22.31 17.15
N THR A 241 -4.92 21.01 16.89
CA THR A 241 -5.93 20.17 17.58
C THR A 241 -5.38 19.47 18.82
N ALA A 242 -4.10 19.69 19.16
CA ALA A 242 -3.45 19.11 20.34
C ALA A 242 -4.07 19.57 21.68
N GLY A 243 -4.94 20.59 21.67
CA GLY A 243 -5.61 21.16 22.84
C GLY A 243 -6.98 20.56 23.20
N GLU A 244 -7.63 19.81 22.29
CA GLU A 244 -8.93 19.17 22.56
C GLU A 244 -8.77 17.68 22.78
N ALA A 245 -8.08 17.33 23.87
CA ALA A 245 -8.01 15.95 24.33
C ALA A 245 -9.30 15.56 25.07
N LEU A 246 -9.97 14.51 24.58
CA LEU A 246 -10.91 13.70 25.37
C LEU A 246 -10.24 13.28 26.69
N PRO A 247 -11.01 13.15 27.80
CA PRO A 247 -10.43 12.84 29.11
C PRO A 247 -9.59 11.56 29.04
N PRO A 248 -8.48 11.49 29.80
CA PRO A 248 -7.54 10.39 29.71
C PRO A 248 -8.26 9.10 30.10
N GLU A 249 -8.47 8.21 29.15
CA GLU A 249 -8.68 6.81 29.50
C GLU A 249 -7.45 6.34 30.27
N VAL A 250 -7.74 5.65 31.36
CA VAL A 250 -6.82 5.19 32.39
C VAL A 250 -5.49 4.75 31.77
N ARG A 251 -4.40 5.37 32.23
CA ARG A 251 -3.02 4.91 32.01
C ARG A 251 -2.90 3.45 32.46
N VAL A 252 -3.09 2.51 31.54
CA VAL A 252 -2.50 1.19 31.67
C VAL A 252 -1.01 1.39 31.43
N ALA A 253 -0.21 0.92 32.39
CA ALA A 253 1.23 1.05 32.42
C ALA A 253 1.88 0.65 31.08
N PRO A 254 3.06 1.22 30.74
CA PRO A 254 3.76 0.84 29.53
C PRO A 254 4.12 -0.65 29.61
N GLU A 255 3.58 -1.46 28.71
CA GLU A 255 4.17 -2.77 28.39
C GLU A 255 5.46 -2.56 27.56
N GLU A 256 6.36 -1.75 28.11
CA GLU A 256 7.80 -1.79 27.84
C GLU A 256 8.42 -2.71 28.89
N ALA A 257 8.07 -3.99 28.83
CA ALA A 257 8.76 -5.04 29.56
C ALA A 257 8.91 -6.23 28.61
N LEU A 258 9.99 -6.19 27.82
CA LEU A 258 10.77 -7.35 27.39
C LEU A 258 10.00 -8.68 27.29
N GLU A 259 9.27 -8.87 26.20
CA GLU A 259 9.22 -10.20 25.60
C GLU A 259 10.15 -10.19 24.39
N VAL A 260 11.42 -10.49 24.64
CA VAL A 260 12.23 -11.13 23.60
C VAL A 260 11.48 -12.44 23.34
N PRO A 261 10.84 -12.63 22.17
CA PRO A 261 10.14 -13.89 21.92
C PRO A 261 11.20 -14.97 22.04
N ILE A 262 10.98 -15.91 22.96
CA ILE A 262 11.91 -17.01 23.20
C ILE A 262 12.10 -17.68 21.85
N ARG A 263 13.30 -17.54 21.27
CA ARG A 263 13.55 -18.09 19.95
C ARG A 263 13.57 -19.59 20.12
N LEU A 264 12.86 -20.31 19.25
CA LEU A 264 12.83 -21.78 19.29
C LEU A 264 14.25 -22.37 19.26
N ASN A 265 15.20 -21.66 18.65
CA ASN A 265 16.62 -22.00 18.67
C ASN A 265 17.24 -21.97 20.08
N ASP A 266 16.88 -20.98 20.90
CA ASP A 266 17.42 -20.83 22.26
C ASP A 266 16.88 -21.94 23.18
N LEU A 267 15.59 -22.28 23.07
CA LEU A 267 15.01 -23.44 23.77
C LEU A 267 15.65 -24.77 23.34
N ARG A 268 15.98 -24.92 22.04
CA ARG A 268 16.67 -26.12 21.54
C ARG A 268 18.10 -26.19 22.06
N MET A 269 18.81 -25.07 22.12
CA MET A 269 20.15 -25.00 22.71
C MET A 269 20.11 -25.32 24.19
N ASP A 270 19.16 -24.78 24.94
CA ASP A 270 18.98 -25.09 26.36
C ASP A 270 18.62 -26.56 26.60
N ALA A 271 17.75 -27.14 25.78
CA ALA A 271 17.41 -28.56 25.86
C ALA A 271 18.62 -29.46 25.57
N VAL A 272 19.47 -29.10 24.60
CA VAL A 272 20.72 -29.81 24.31
C VAL A 272 21.70 -29.68 25.48
N VAL A 273 21.84 -28.48 26.06
CA VAL A 273 22.69 -28.26 27.24
C VAL A 273 22.20 -29.07 28.44
N GLN A 274 20.89 -29.14 28.68
CA GLN A 274 20.32 -29.97 29.74
C GLN A 274 20.56 -31.46 29.50
N ALA A 275 20.39 -31.95 28.27
CA ALA A 275 20.67 -33.33 27.92
C ALA A 275 22.15 -33.67 28.16
N ILE A 276 23.08 -32.80 27.76
CA ILE A 276 24.52 -32.98 28.00
C ILE A 276 24.80 -33.00 29.52
N ARG A 277 24.25 -32.06 30.29
CA ARG A 277 24.43 -32.04 31.75
C ARG A 277 23.89 -33.30 32.43
N ALA A 278 22.76 -33.84 31.94
CA ALA A 278 22.18 -35.07 32.46
C ALA A 278 23.04 -36.32 32.21
N THR A 279 23.93 -36.30 31.21
CA THR A 279 24.90 -37.39 30.99
C THR A 279 26.07 -37.38 31.98
N GLY A 280 26.21 -36.33 32.80
CA GLY A 280 27.29 -36.21 33.78
C GLY A 280 28.69 -36.00 33.17
N GLY A 281 28.77 -35.71 31.86
CA GLY A 281 30.03 -35.47 31.17
C GLY A 281 30.72 -34.19 31.64
N THR A 282 31.96 -34.31 32.12
CA THR A 282 32.75 -33.19 32.66
C THR A 282 33.87 -32.72 31.72
N THR A 283 34.04 -33.35 30.56
CA THR A 283 35.04 -32.99 29.55
C THR A 283 34.52 -33.24 28.14
N ILE A 284 34.83 -32.31 27.23
CA ILE A 284 34.56 -32.42 25.79
C ILE A 284 35.86 -32.94 25.17
N ALA A 285 35.82 -34.11 24.54
CA ALA A 285 36.93 -34.68 23.79
C ALA A 285 36.98 -34.13 22.37
#